data_AF-A0A0B6YM40-F1
#
_entry.id   AF-A0A0B6YM40-F1
#
_cell.length_a   1.000
_cell.length_b   1.000
_cell.length_c   1.000
_cell.angle_alpha   90.00
_cell.angle_beta   90.00
_cell.angle_gamma   90.00
#
_symmetry.space_group_name_H-M   'P 1'
#
loop_
_entity.id
_entity.type
_entity.pdbx_description
1 polymer ?
#
loop_
_entity_poly.entity_id
_entity_poly.type
_entity_poly.pdbx_seq_one_letter_code
_entity_poly.pdbx_strand_id
1 'polypeptide(L)'
;GSSLRELQPWQDDDIPDVNPTLSLDDVNGGWDSHSMFQANRDKFNVKSTYNEDLPEYTTKLPDPGSEGYEERQKFAQKHAEEIEQSEGYQNRIAKELGDSDEESQFSAVHSS
;
A
#
# COMPACT_ATOMS: atom_id res chain seq x y z
N GLY A 1 4.11 -39.79 24.92
CA GLY A 1 2.70 -39.72 24.49
C GLY A 1 2.33 -38.27 24.41
N SER A 2 2.20 -37.73 23.20
CA SER A 2 1.72 -36.37 23.01
C SER A 2 0.21 -36.46 22.86
N SER A 3 -0.53 -36.08 23.92
CA SER A 3 -1.98 -35.95 23.82
C SER A 3 -2.28 -34.85 22.80
N LEU A 4 -2.88 -35.23 21.67
CA LEU A 4 -3.47 -34.24 20.76
C LEU A 4 -4.56 -33.50 21.54
N ARG A 5 -4.51 -32.16 21.52
CA ARG A 5 -5.59 -31.36 22.06
C ARG A 5 -6.84 -31.60 21.21
N GLU A 6 -7.94 -31.93 21.86
CA GLU A 6 -9.24 -32.04 21.22
C GLU A 6 -9.73 -30.66 20.79
N LEU A 7 -10.23 -30.56 19.55
CA LEU A 7 -10.81 -29.33 19.04
C LEU A 7 -12.12 -29.04 19.78
N GLN A 8 -12.24 -27.84 20.33
CA GLN A 8 -13.48 -27.34 20.92
C GLN A 8 -14.20 -26.45 19.89
N PRO A 9 -15.54 -26.45 19.87
CA PRO A 9 -16.30 -25.47 19.10
C PRO A 9 -15.91 -24.05 19.51
N TRP A 10 -15.75 -23.17 18.53
CA TRP A 10 -15.54 -21.75 18.81
C TRP A 10 -16.77 -21.20 19.54
N GLN A 11 -16.54 -20.62 20.73
CA GLN A 11 -17.53 -19.78 21.40
C GLN A 11 -17.06 -18.35 21.22
N ASP A 12 -17.94 -17.48 20.71
CA ASP A 12 -17.66 -16.06 20.76
C ASP A 12 -17.52 -15.69 22.24
N ASP A 13 -16.35 -15.18 22.61
CA ASP A 13 -16.19 -14.45 23.87
C ASP A 13 -17.22 -13.31 23.88
N ASP A 14 -17.58 -12.76 25.05
CA ASP A 14 -18.48 -11.60 25.20
C ASP A 14 -17.93 -10.36 24.45
N ILE A 15 -18.04 -10.38 23.12
CA ILE A 15 -17.68 -9.32 22.20
C ILE A 15 -18.94 -8.45 22.16
N PRO A 16 -18.84 -7.15 22.53
CA PRO A 16 -19.97 -6.26 22.35
C PRO A 16 -20.34 -6.26 20.87
N ASP A 17 -21.63 -6.52 20.62
CA ASP A 17 -22.29 -6.60 19.32
C ASP A 17 -21.56 -5.75 18.27
N VAL A 18 -20.95 -6.42 17.30
CA VAL A 18 -20.28 -5.74 16.18
C VAL A 18 -21.34 -4.87 15.52
N ASN A 19 -21.15 -3.56 15.63
CA ASN A 19 -22.14 -2.56 15.25
C ASN A 19 -22.65 -2.90 13.83
N PRO A 20 -23.95 -3.20 13.62
CA PRO A 20 -24.47 -3.73 12.35
C PRO A 20 -24.44 -2.70 11.20
N THR A 21 -23.81 -1.54 11.41
CA THR A 21 -23.69 -0.41 10.49
C THR A 21 -22.26 -0.20 10.00
N LEU A 22 -21.45 -1.25 9.87
CA LEU A 22 -20.14 -1.16 9.22
C LEU A 22 -20.32 -0.97 7.71
N SER A 23 -20.31 0.29 7.25
CA SER A 23 -20.22 0.64 5.83
C SER A 23 -18.74 0.75 5.42
N LEU A 24 -18.39 0.35 4.20
CA LEU A 24 -17.03 0.54 3.65
C LEU A 24 -16.61 2.02 3.64
N ASP A 25 -17.58 2.94 3.59
CA ASP A 25 -17.37 4.38 3.54
C ASP A 25 -17.24 5.02 4.93
N ASP A 26 -17.53 4.28 6.02
CA ASP A 26 -17.48 4.82 7.37
C ASP A 26 -16.13 4.54 8.03
N VAL A 27 -15.19 5.45 7.77
CA VAL A 27 -13.84 5.43 8.34
C VAL A 27 -13.84 5.52 9.89
N ASN A 28 -14.98 5.87 10.50
CA ASN A 28 -15.13 6.01 11.96
C ASN A 28 -15.75 4.76 12.64
N GLY A 29 -16.17 3.75 11.87
CA GLY A 29 -16.78 2.53 12.42
C GLY A 29 -15.78 1.47 12.88
N GLY A 30 -14.50 1.60 12.52
CA GLY A 30 -13.44 0.65 12.87
C GLY A 30 -12.83 0.87 14.26
N TRP A 31 -12.23 -0.17 14.83
CA TRP A 31 -11.35 0.00 15.98
C TRP A 31 -10.03 0.61 15.52
N ASP A 32 -9.56 1.62 16.23
CA ASP A 32 -8.20 2.09 16.06
C ASP A 32 -7.20 0.97 16.36
N SER A 33 -6.12 0.88 15.58
CA SER A 33 -5.12 -0.19 15.70
C SER A 33 -4.51 -0.25 17.10
N HIS A 34 -4.30 0.92 17.75
CA HIS A 34 -3.80 0.98 19.12
C HIS A 34 -4.79 0.34 20.11
N SER A 35 -6.08 0.59 19.91
CA SER A 35 -7.16 0.01 20.74
C SER A 35 -7.25 -1.51 20.58
N MET A 36 -7.06 -2.02 19.36
CA MET A 36 -7.02 -3.46 19.10
C MET A 36 -5.83 -4.14 19.82
N PHE A 37 -4.63 -3.55 19.71
CA PHE A 37 -3.45 -4.09 20.37
C PHE A 37 -3.55 -4.01 21.89
N GLN A 38 -4.16 -2.95 22.42
CA GLN A 38 -4.41 -2.81 23.84
C GLN A 38 -5.35 -3.92 24.35
N ALA A 39 -6.45 -4.20 23.64
CA ALA A 39 -7.34 -5.30 24.02
C ALA A 39 -6.63 -6.66 23.97
N ASN A 40 -5.77 -6.90 22.98
CA ASN A 40 -4.97 -8.13 22.91
C ASN A 40 -4.02 -8.28 24.10
N ARG A 41 -3.41 -7.19 24.54
CA ARG A 41 -2.54 -7.18 25.72
C ARG A 41 -3.34 -7.41 26.99
N ASP A 42 -4.46 -6.72 27.16
CA ASP A 42 -5.19 -6.70 28.42
C ASP A 42 -6.02 -7.97 28.62
N LYS A 43 -6.58 -8.55 27.53
CA LYS A 43 -7.38 -9.80 27.58
C LYS A 43 -6.55 -11.07 27.41
N PHE A 44 -5.58 -11.05 26.50
CA PHE A 44 -4.86 -12.25 26.08
C PHE A 44 -3.38 -12.22 26.43
N ASN A 45 -2.90 -11.14 27.08
CA ASN A 45 -1.49 -10.94 27.42
C ASN A 45 -0.54 -11.02 26.20
N VAL A 46 -1.07 -10.73 25.00
CA VAL A 46 -0.35 -10.70 23.72
C VAL A 46 0.12 -9.27 23.43
N LYS A 47 1.42 -9.08 23.22
CA LYS A 47 2.02 -7.77 22.89
C LYS A 47 2.33 -7.68 21.40
N SER A 48 1.87 -6.59 20.77
CA SER A 48 2.24 -6.27 19.39
C SER A 48 3.60 -5.58 19.30
N THR A 49 4.34 -5.88 18.24
CA THR A 49 5.57 -5.18 17.82
C THR A 49 5.30 -4.15 16.71
N TYR A 50 4.03 -3.78 16.53
CA TYR A 50 3.61 -2.87 15.47
C TYR A 50 4.30 -1.51 15.62
N ASN A 51 4.82 -1.01 14.51
CA ASN A 51 5.36 0.33 14.36
C ASN A 51 4.69 0.96 13.13
N GLU A 52 4.07 2.12 13.30
CA GLU A 52 3.37 2.87 12.24
C GLU A 52 4.30 3.26 11.08
N ASP A 53 5.59 3.42 11.36
CA ASP A 53 6.61 3.74 10.36
C ASP A 53 6.85 2.60 9.37
N LEU A 54 6.42 1.37 9.70
CA LEU A 54 6.61 0.16 8.89
C LEU A 54 8.03 0.08 8.26
N PRO A 55 9.12 0.21 9.04
CA PRO A 55 10.48 0.36 8.50
C PRO A 55 11.00 -0.86 7.73
N GLU A 56 10.36 -2.03 7.91
CA GLU A 56 10.67 -3.25 7.15
C GLU A 56 10.01 -3.27 5.76
N TYR A 57 9.01 -2.41 5.53
CA TYR A 57 8.22 -2.36 4.30
C TYR A 57 8.31 -1.01 3.59
N THR A 58 8.80 0.02 4.26
CA THR A 58 8.90 1.37 3.71
C THR A 58 10.31 1.93 3.87
N THR A 59 10.68 2.79 2.93
CA THR A 59 11.90 3.60 3.03
C THR A 59 11.48 5.01 3.42
N LYS A 60 11.91 5.48 4.59
CA LYS A 60 11.64 6.86 5.01
C LYS A 60 12.33 7.85 4.06
N LEU A 61 11.60 8.89 3.67
CA LEU A 61 12.17 9.99 2.92
C LEU A 61 13.11 10.81 3.84
N PRO A 62 14.25 11.28 3.34
CA PRO A 62 15.15 12.12 4.13
C PRO A 62 14.48 13.45 4.45
N ASP A 63 14.74 13.97 5.65
CA ASP A 63 14.20 15.25 6.08
C ASP A 63 14.74 16.40 5.20
N PRO A 64 13.90 17.39 4.83
CA PRO A 64 14.33 18.51 3.98
C PRO A 64 15.50 19.35 4.50
N GLY A 65 15.80 19.28 5.81
CA GLY A 65 16.95 19.94 6.44
C GLY A 65 18.16 19.04 6.71
N SER A 66 18.11 17.78 6.30
CA SER A 66 19.21 16.83 6.52
C SER A 66 20.42 17.14 5.65
N GLU A 67 21.62 16.83 6.14
CA GLU A 67 22.85 17.03 5.39
C GLU A 67 22.81 16.27 4.05
N GLY A 68 23.11 16.98 2.96
CA GLY A 68 23.08 16.42 1.62
C GLY A 68 21.69 16.29 0.99
N TYR A 69 20.60 16.72 1.66
CA TYR A 69 19.25 16.69 1.08
C TYR A 69 19.19 17.50 -0.23
N GLU A 70 19.70 18.75 -0.21
CA GLU A 70 19.69 19.61 -1.40
C GLU A 70 20.49 19.03 -2.57
N GLU A 71 21.63 18.40 -2.29
CA GLU A 71 22.46 17.78 -3.33
C GLU A 71 21.75 16.56 -3.93
N ARG A 72 21.15 15.71 -3.09
CA ARG A 72 20.33 14.57 -3.55
C ARG A 72 19.12 15.02 -4.35
N GLN A 73 18.46 16.09 -3.92
CA GLN A 73 17.33 16.67 -4.65
C GLN A 73 17.77 17.17 -6.03
N LYS A 74 18.88 17.92 -6.12
CA LYS A 74 19.45 18.39 -7.39
C LYS A 74 19.86 17.22 -8.29
N PHE A 75 20.50 16.19 -7.73
CA PHE A 75 20.87 14.99 -8.46
C PHE A 75 19.64 14.27 -9.03
N ALA A 76 18.61 14.05 -8.19
CA ALA A 76 17.38 13.39 -8.59
C ALA A 76 16.65 14.18 -9.70
N GLN A 77 16.59 15.51 -9.57
CA GLN A 77 16.00 16.38 -10.58
C GLN A 77 16.76 16.28 -11.91
N LYS A 78 18.10 16.42 -11.89
CA LYS A 78 18.92 16.30 -13.09
C LYS A 78 18.73 14.94 -13.76
N HIS A 79 18.68 13.87 -12.96
CA HIS A 79 18.49 12.53 -13.48
C HIS A 79 17.11 12.34 -14.13
N ALA A 80 16.06 12.92 -13.53
CA ALA A 80 14.73 12.93 -14.13
C ALA A 80 14.73 13.66 -15.48
N GLU A 81 15.32 14.86 -15.54
CA GLU A 81 15.44 15.63 -16.79
C GLU A 81 16.21 14.85 -17.88
N GLU A 82 17.28 14.14 -17.52
CA GLU A 82 18.04 13.28 -18.44
C GLU A 82 17.20 12.11 -18.97
N ILE A 83 16.40 11.46 -18.11
CA ILE A 83 15.49 10.38 -18.52
C ILE A 83 14.43 10.93 -19.48
N GLU A 84 13.85 12.08 -19.17
CA GLU A 84 12.82 12.72 -19.99
C GLU A 84 13.37 13.13 -21.36
N GLN A 85 14.64 13.55 -21.45
CA GLN A 85 15.29 13.86 -22.73
C GLN A 85 15.69 12.64 -23.54
N SER A 86 15.72 11.45 -22.94
CA SER A 86 16.13 10.23 -23.64
C SER A 86 15.16 9.85 -24.76
N GLU A 87 15.70 9.42 -25.89
CA GLU A 87 14.89 8.96 -27.04
C GLU A 87 13.94 7.83 -26.65
N GLY A 88 14.37 6.94 -25.75
CA GLY A 88 13.54 5.84 -25.26
C GLY A 88 12.31 6.31 -24.50
N TYR A 89 12.44 7.34 -23.65
CA TYR A 89 11.30 7.96 -22.97
C TYR A 89 10.39 8.67 -23.96
N GLN A 90 10.96 9.53 -24.81
CA GLN A 90 10.20 10.30 -25.81
C GLN A 90 9.40 9.39 -26.75
N ASN A 91 9.97 8.27 -27.20
CA ASN A 91 9.28 7.29 -28.04
C ASN A 91 8.11 6.60 -27.31
N ARG A 92 8.22 6.32 -26.01
CA ARG A 92 7.11 5.76 -25.22
C ARG A 92 5.98 6.76 -25.07
N ILE A 93 6.31 8.00 -24.68
CA ILE A 93 5.34 9.08 -24.55
C ILE A 93 4.63 9.37 -25.88
N ALA A 94 5.36 9.37 -27.00
CA ALA A 94 4.78 9.57 -28.33
C ALA A 94 3.77 8.48 -28.72
N LYS A 95 3.98 7.23 -28.28
CA LYS A 95 3.02 6.13 -28.47
C LYS A 95 1.80 6.28 -27.56
N GLU A 96 1.99 6.69 -26.31
CA GLU A 96 0.92 6.86 -25.33
C GLU A 96 0.01 8.05 -25.65
N LEU A 97 0.58 9.16 -26.14
CA LEU A 97 -0.16 10.37 -26.51
C LEU A 97 -0.58 10.39 -27.99
N GLY A 98 -0.12 9.43 -28.78
CA GLY A 98 -0.47 9.31 -30.19
C GLY A 98 -1.92 8.86 -30.34
N ASP A 99 -2.69 9.57 -31.16
CA ASP A 99 -4.09 9.25 -31.48
C ASP A 99 -4.24 8.02 -32.40
N SER A 100 -3.15 7.28 -32.63
CA SER A 100 -3.17 6.08 -33.46
C SER A 100 -3.38 4.85 -32.61
N ASP A 101 -4.62 4.41 -32.54
CA ASP A 101 -4.99 3.09 -32.04
C ASP A 101 -4.26 2.01 -32.87
N GLU A 102 -3.37 1.25 -32.22
CA GLU A 102 -2.57 0.19 -32.84
C GLU A 102 -3.46 -0.88 -33.50
N GLU A 103 -4.64 -1.17 -32.89
CA GLU A 103 -5.64 -2.08 -33.43
C GLU A 103 -6.15 -1.64 -34.80
N SER A 104 -6.32 -0.34 -35.02
CA SER A 104 -6.77 0.21 -36.30
C SER A 104 -5.73 0.11 -37.42
N GLN A 105 -4.43 0.03 -37.09
CA GLN A 105 -3.36 -0.10 -38.09
C GLN A 105 -3.08 -1.56 -38.51
N PHE A 106 -3.30 -2.52 -37.60
CA PHE A 106 -2.98 -3.93 -37.85
C PHE A 106 -4.21 -4.85 -37.92
N SER A 107 -5.42 -4.31 -37.75
CA SER A 107 -6.65 -5.02 -38.02
C SER A 107 -6.73 -5.45 -39.49
N ALA A 108 -6.74 -6.77 -39.72
CA ALA A 108 -7.07 -7.35 -41.04
C ALA A 108 -8.57 -7.34 -41.34
N VAL A 109 -9.40 -6.90 -40.40
CA VAL A 109 -10.87 -6.95 -40.48
C VAL A 109 -11.41 -5.52 -40.44
N HIS A 110 -11.70 -4.97 -41.62
CA HIS A 110 -12.43 -3.71 -41.71
C HIS A 110 -13.89 -3.99 -41.31
N SER A 111 -14.36 -3.44 -40.18
CA SER A 111 -15.79 -3.51 -39.85
C SER A 111 -16.56 -2.74 -40.94
N SER A 112 -17.32 -3.46 -41.77
CA SER A 112 -18.20 -2.90 -42.80
C SER A 112 -19.59 -2.61 -42.25
#